data_AF-X1AL04-F1
#
_entry.id   AF-X1AL04-F1
#
_cell.length_a   1.000
_cell.length_b   1.000
_cell.length_c   1.000
_cell.angle_alpha   90.00
_cell.angle_beta   90.00
_cell.angle_gamma   90.00
#
_symmetry.space_group_name_H-M   'P 1'
#
loop_
_entity.id
_entity.type
_entity.pdbx_description
1 polymer ?
#
loop_
_entity_poly.entity_id
_entity_poly.type
_entity_poly.pdbx_seq_one_letter_code
_entity_poly.pdbx_strand_id
1 'polypeptide(L)'
;MINNDNLSKRLSMLGFPLLEVEESQDANSTLVDVVKSKDLRLWEGFPVILANSMEKGLFNYDSAKRYLKNSFDESYLDTLIIMSLALYEVLNLKFSWANKFYRSLQNNQKKKFDNFVKKLKKNRDFKVVGHVMSSQRLKSTFNGYFSQGQSRLNDLLSIKEQFDLEYSLSQVFSSKQKELFLKKLKGEKLTKTEKEYFSRVVKKKVVALANPELHRLSQKLLR
;
A
#
# COMPACT_ATOMS: atom_id res chain seq x y z
N MET A 1 -10.05 -21.66 27.14
CA MET A 1 -9.40 -20.89 26.06
C MET A 1 -10.12 -19.56 25.94
N ILE A 2 -9.41 -18.45 26.10
CA ILE A 2 -9.98 -17.12 25.86
C ILE A 2 -10.11 -16.97 24.34
N ASN A 3 -11.30 -16.67 23.84
CA ASN A 3 -11.54 -16.46 22.43
C ASN A 3 -10.99 -15.07 22.05
N ASN A 4 -9.82 -15.03 21.44
CA ASN A 4 -9.03 -13.80 21.21
C ASN A 4 -9.80 -12.74 20.39
N ASP A 5 -10.70 -13.16 19.50
CA ASP A 5 -11.50 -12.27 18.65
C ASP A 5 -12.47 -11.41 19.46
N ASN A 6 -13.02 -11.97 20.55
CA ASN A 6 -13.96 -11.28 21.41
C ASN A 6 -13.25 -10.28 22.35
N LEU A 7 -12.01 -10.61 22.76
CA LEU A 7 -11.19 -9.70 23.55
C LEU A 7 -10.73 -8.51 22.71
N SER A 8 -10.31 -8.73 21.46
CA SER A 8 -9.84 -7.67 20.55
C SER A 8 -10.93 -6.63 20.29
N LYS A 9 -12.15 -7.07 19.94
CA LYS A 9 -13.30 -6.16 19.74
C LYS A 9 -13.63 -5.33 20.99
N ARG A 10 -13.60 -5.93 22.18
CA ARG A 10 -13.87 -5.23 23.44
C ARG A 10 -12.79 -4.20 23.78
N LEU A 11 -11.53 -4.48 23.44
CA LEU A 11 -10.42 -3.55 23.66
C LEU A 11 -10.46 -2.36 22.70
N SER A 12 -10.80 -2.59 21.43
CA SER A 12 -11.00 -1.53 20.44
C SER A 12 -12.15 -0.59 20.83
N MET A 13 -13.26 -1.12 21.36
CA MET A 13 -14.38 -0.32 21.88
C MET A 13 -14.00 0.57 23.08
N LEU A 14 -12.94 0.20 23.82
CA LEU A 14 -12.45 0.93 24.99
C LEU A 14 -11.27 1.86 24.66
N GLY A 15 -11.02 2.12 23.37
CA GLY A 15 -9.99 3.07 22.93
C GLY A 15 -8.57 2.52 22.94
N PHE A 16 -8.40 1.20 23.02
CA PHE A 16 -7.11 0.52 22.86
C PHE A 16 -7.10 -0.21 21.51
N PRO A 17 -6.69 0.45 20.41
CA PRO A 17 -6.64 -0.20 19.11
C PRO A 17 -5.51 -1.22 19.14
N LEU A 18 -5.85 -2.48 19.35
CA LEU A 18 -4.93 -3.56 19.03
C LEU A 18 -4.73 -3.54 17.52
N LEU A 19 -3.47 -3.59 17.08
CA LEU A 19 -3.15 -3.97 15.71
C LEU A 19 -3.83 -5.31 15.48
N GLU A 20 -4.92 -5.32 14.71
CA GLU A 20 -5.52 -6.57 14.27
C GLU A 20 -4.37 -7.36 13.65
N VAL A 21 -4.05 -8.53 14.23
CA VAL A 21 -3.26 -9.52 13.51
C VAL A 21 -4.17 -9.86 12.35
N GLU A 22 -3.97 -9.19 11.21
CA GLU A 22 -4.65 -9.52 9.97
C GLU A 22 -4.47 -11.03 9.83
N GLU A 23 -5.53 -11.81 10.06
CA GLU A 23 -5.58 -13.20 9.59
C GLU A 23 -5.01 -13.14 8.18
N SER A 24 -3.96 -13.92 7.92
CA SER A 24 -3.21 -13.84 6.67
C SER A 24 -4.18 -14.02 5.50
N GLN A 25 -4.75 -12.92 5.02
CA GLN A 25 -5.68 -12.91 3.90
C GLN A 25 -4.82 -13.30 2.73
N ASP A 26 -4.96 -14.55 2.28
CA ASP A 26 -4.23 -15.01 1.11
C ASP A 26 -4.78 -14.25 -0.09
N ALA A 27 -4.10 -13.16 -0.45
CA ALA A 27 -4.48 -12.32 -1.56
C ALA A 27 -4.49 -13.10 -2.88
N ASN A 28 -3.73 -14.20 -2.98
CA ASN A 28 -3.71 -15.07 -4.14
C ASN A 28 -5.04 -15.81 -4.31
N SER A 29 -5.52 -16.48 -3.25
CA SER A 29 -6.81 -17.17 -3.27
C SER A 29 -7.96 -16.19 -3.46
N THR A 30 -7.91 -15.03 -2.82
CA THR A 30 -8.93 -13.98 -2.95
C THR A 30 -9.04 -13.46 -4.39
N LEU A 31 -7.92 -13.11 -5.03
CA LEU A 31 -7.92 -12.66 -6.43
C LEU A 31 -8.39 -13.76 -7.38
N VAL A 32 -8.06 -15.02 -7.09
CA VAL A 32 -8.53 -16.19 -7.84
C VAL A 32 -10.04 -16.38 -7.70
N ASP A 33 -10.60 -16.20 -6.51
CA ASP A 33 -12.03 -16.31 -6.28
C ASP A 33 -12.80 -15.18 -6.97
N VAL A 34 -12.24 -13.96 -7.03
CA VAL A 34 -12.77 -12.86 -7.86
C VAL A 34 -12.81 -13.27 -9.33
N VAL A 35 -11.74 -13.88 -9.86
CA VAL A 35 -11.71 -14.37 -11.25
C VAL A 35 -12.81 -15.41 -11.49
N LYS A 36 -12.91 -16.41 -10.61
CA LYS A 36 -13.87 -17.54 -10.71
C LYS A 36 -15.32 -17.10 -10.56
N SER A 37 -15.58 -16.04 -9.80
CA SER A 37 -16.94 -15.52 -9.57
C SER A 37 -17.65 -15.13 -10.87
N LYS A 38 -16.88 -14.72 -11.89
CA LYS A 38 -17.40 -14.13 -13.14
C LYS A 38 -18.36 -12.96 -12.93
N ASP A 39 -18.31 -12.35 -11.73
CA ASP A 39 -19.09 -11.16 -11.40
C ASP A 39 -18.41 -9.93 -11.98
N LEU A 40 -19.11 -9.22 -12.87
CA LEU A 40 -18.57 -8.04 -13.56
C LEU A 40 -18.22 -6.91 -12.60
N ARG A 41 -18.94 -6.75 -11.48
CA ARG A 41 -18.63 -5.72 -10.48
C ARG A 41 -17.33 -6.05 -9.77
N LEU A 42 -17.12 -7.32 -9.42
CA LEU A 42 -15.86 -7.77 -8.82
C LEU A 42 -14.70 -7.65 -9.82
N TRP A 43 -14.93 -7.95 -11.10
CA TRP A 43 -13.92 -7.74 -12.16
C TRP A 43 -13.60 -6.27 -12.40
N GLU A 44 -14.57 -5.36 -12.23
CA GLU A 44 -14.30 -3.92 -12.25
C GLU A 44 -13.48 -3.46 -11.04
N GLY A 45 -13.64 -4.11 -9.89
CA GLY A 45 -12.81 -3.90 -8.70
C GLY A 45 -11.44 -4.56 -8.78
N PHE A 46 -11.25 -5.55 -9.65
CA PHE A 46 -10.02 -6.35 -9.75
C PHE A 46 -8.73 -5.52 -9.87
N PRO A 47 -8.65 -4.44 -10.70
CA PRO A 47 -7.43 -3.64 -10.78
C PRO A 47 -7.08 -2.93 -9.46
N VAL A 48 -8.06 -2.62 -8.61
CA VAL A 48 -7.80 -2.02 -7.30
C VAL A 48 -7.20 -3.06 -6.36
N ILE A 49 -7.81 -4.23 -6.29
CA ILE A 49 -7.37 -5.33 -5.43
C ILE A 49 -5.95 -5.77 -5.82
N LEU A 50 -5.69 -5.91 -7.12
CA LEU A 50 -4.37 -6.26 -7.66
C LEU A 50 -3.30 -5.21 -7.33
N ALA A 51 -3.60 -3.92 -7.52
CA ALA A 51 -2.63 -2.86 -7.23
C ALA A 51 -2.27 -2.86 -5.74
N ASN A 52 -3.28 -2.92 -4.86
CA ASN A 52 -3.07 -2.91 -3.42
C ASN A 52 -2.33 -4.16 -2.92
N SER A 53 -2.66 -5.34 -3.45
CA SER A 53 -2.00 -6.59 -3.02
C SER A 53 -0.56 -6.69 -3.51
N MET A 54 -0.25 -6.19 -4.72
CA MET A 54 1.11 -6.11 -5.25
C MET A 54 1.98 -5.13 -4.48
N GLU A 55 1.47 -3.94 -4.16
CA GLU A 55 2.22 -2.94 -3.38
C GLU A 55 2.48 -3.41 -1.93
N LYS A 56 1.54 -4.16 -1.34
CA LYS A 56 1.73 -4.79 -0.03
C LYS A 56 2.59 -6.07 -0.07
N GLY A 57 3.02 -6.54 -1.24
CA GLY A 57 3.78 -7.79 -1.40
C GLY A 57 2.99 -9.06 -1.05
N LEU A 58 1.65 -8.99 -1.04
CA LEU A 58 0.77 -10.09 -0.66
C LEU A 58 0.38 -10.99 -1.84
N PHE A 59 0.51 -10.50 -3.07
CA PHE A 59 0.17 -11.25 -4.27
C PHE A 59 1.40 -11.72 -5.03
N ASN A 60 1.35 -12.98 -5.47
CA ASN A 60 2.30 -13.60 -6.37
C ASN A 60 1.53 -14.35 -7.47
N TYR A 61 1.78 -13.96 -8.72
CA TYR A 61 1.08 -14.50 -9.87
C TYR A 61 1.27 -16.02 -10.07
N ASP A 62 2.49 -16.53 -9.86
CA ASP A 62 2.77 -17.96 -9.99
C ASP A 62 2.07 -18.77 -8.88
N SER A 63 2.01 -18.21 -7.66
CA SER A 63 1.24 -18.80 -6.55
C SER A 63 -0.26 -18.76 -6.82
N ALA A 64 -0.78 -17.66 -7.36
CA ALA A 64 -2.19 -17.53 -7.72
C ALA A 64 -2.64 -18.57 -8.76
N LYS A 65 -1.78 -18.85 -9.76
CA LYS A 65 -2.05 -19.91 -10.75
C LYS A 65 -2.26 -21.28 -10.12
N ARG A 66 -1.58 -21.60 -9.02
CA ARG A 66 -1.74 -22.92 -8.35
C ARG A 66 -3.14 -23.14 -7.79
N TYR A 67 -3.91 -22.09 -7.54
CA TYR A 67 -5.31 -22.18 -7.12
C TYR A 67 -6.29 -22.37 -8.29
N LEU A 68 -5.80 -22.31 -9.53
CA LEU A 68 -6.57 -22.52 -10.75
C LEU A 68 -6.38 -23.96 -11.21
N LYS A 69 -7.49 -24.70 -11.33
CA LYS A 69 -7.48 -26.12 -11.70
C LYS A 69 -7.64 -26.35 -13.20
N ASN A 70 -8.03 -25.33 -13.95
CA ASN A 70 -8.31 -25.42 -15.38
C ASN A 70 -7.63 -24.27 -16.15
N SER A 71 -7.34 -24.51 -17.43
CA SER A 71 -6.67 -23.54 -18.31
C SER A 71 -7.56 -22.36 -18.71
N PHE A 72 -8.88 -22.49 -18.57
CA PHE A 72 -9.82 -21.41 -18.83
C PHE A 72 -9.70 -20.31 -17.78
N ASP A 73 -9.76 -20.65 -16.50
CA ASP A 73 -9.67 -19.67 -15.41
C ASP A 73 -8.28 -18.99 -15.39
N GLU A 74 -7.23 -19.70 -15.80
CA GLU A 74 -5.91 -19.09 -16.03
C GLU A 74 -5.96 -18.00 -17.11
N SER A 75 -6.62 -18.28 -18.24
CA SER A 75 -6.82 -17.26 -19.28
C SER A 75 -7.65 -16.07 -18.79
N TYR A 76 -8.55 -16.26 -17.82
CA TYR A 76 -9.32 -15.17 -17.23
C TYR A 76 -8.45 -14.30 -16.34
N LEU A 77 -7.67 -14.92 -15.44
CA LEU A 77 -6.70 -14.22 -14.61
C LEU A 77 -5.72 -13.40 -15.46
N ASP A 78 -5.16 -14.01 -16.51
CA ASP A 78 -4.24 -13.35 -17.44
C ASP A 78 -4.88 -12.14 -18.12
N THR A 79 -6.10 -12.30 -18.62
CA THR A 79 -6.80 -11.24 -19.34
C THR A 79 -7.15 -10.08 -18.39
N LEU A 80 -7.56 -10.39 -17.15
CA LEU A 80 -7.86 -9.38 -16.13
C LEU A 80 -6.60 -8.64 -15.67
N ILE A 81 -5.46 -9.32 -15.49
CA ILE A 81 -4.18 -8.65 -15.20
C ILE A 81 -3.79 -7.73 -16.37
N ILE A 82 -3.87 -8.19 -17.61
CA ILE A 82 -3.54 -7.37 -18.79
C ILE A 82 -4.46 -6.15 -18.89
N MET A 83 -5.76 -6.31 -18.59
CA MET A 83 -6.71 -5.20 -18.51
C MET A 83 -6.31 -4.20 -17.41
N SER A 84 -5.93 -4.67 -16.22
CA SER A 84 -5.45 -3.83 -15.13
C SER A 84 -4.22 -3.02 -15.51
N LEU A 85 -3.23 -3.65 -16.16
CA LEU A 85 -2.03 -2.97 -16.66
C LEU A 85 -2.40 -1.86 -17.66
N ALA A 86 -3.30 -2.15 -18.60
CA ALA A 86 -3.77 -1.17 -19.58
C ALA A 86 -4.51 -0.01 -18.90
N LEU A 87 -5.27 -0.28 -17.84
CA LEU A 87 -5.93 0.75 -17.04
C LEU A 87 -4.92 1.66 -16.35
N TYR A 88 -3.90 1.10 -15.70
CA TYR A 88 -2.86 1.89 -15.03
C TYR A 88 -2.11 2.79 -16.02
N GLU A 89 -1.77 2.27 -17.20
CA GLU A 89 -1.16 3.05 -18.29
C GLU A 89 -2.05 4.23 -18.71
N VAL A 90 -3.36 3.99 -18.91
CA VAL A 90 -4.31 5.04 -19.32
C VAL A 90 -4.51 6.10 -18.23
N LEU A 91 -4.41 5.71 -16.96
CA LEU A 91 -4.47 6.62 -15.81
C LEU A 91 -3.11 7.25 -15.46
N ASN A 92 -2.06 6.97 -16.23
CA ASN A 92 -0.68 7.42 -15.99
C ASN A 92 -0.12 7.03 -14.61
N LEU A 93 -0.56 5.88 -14.08
CA LEU A 93 -0.07 5.34 -12.82
C LEU A 93 1.22 4.54 -13.05
N LYS A 94 2.24 4.81 -12.23
CA LYS A 94 3.55 4.18 -12.36
C LYS A 94 3.78 3.18 -11.24
N PHE A 95 3.63 1.90 -11.55
CA PHE A 95 3.99 0.81 -10.64
C PHE A 95 5.25 0.10 -11.14
N SER A 96 6.22 -0.09 -10.24
CA SER A 96 7.50 -0.73 -10.60
C SER A 96 7.30 -2.18 -11.08
N TRP A 97 6.36 -2.90 -10.47
CA TRP A 97 6.00 -4.28 -10.83
C TRP A 97 5.21 -4.36 -12.14
N ALA A 98 4.35 -3.39 -12.45
CA ALA A 98 3.54 -3.39 -13.66
C ALA A 98 4.42 -3.34 -14.93
N ASN A 99 5.47 -2.52 -14.89
CA ASN A 99 6.45 -2.45 -15.98
C ASN A 99 7.22 -3.76 -16.17
N LYS A 100 7.58 -4.46 -15.08
CA LYS A 100 8.22 -5.78 -15.15
C LYS A 100 7.27 -6.80 -15.77
N PHE A 101 6.01 -6.81 -15.35
CA PHE A 101 4.99 -7.73 -15.86
C PHE A 101 4.69 -7.47 -17.34
N TYR A 102 4.57 -6.21 -17.77
CA TYR A 102 4.37 -5.88 -19.18
C TYR A 102 5.50 -6.41 -20.07
N ARG A 103 6.75 -6.33 -19.59
CA ARG A 103 7.92 -6.83 -20.33
C ARG A 103 7.89 -8.35 -20.50
N SER A 104 7.36 -9.09 -19.53
CA SER A 104 7.21 -10.55 -19.60
C SER A 104 6.02 -11.02 -20.44
N LEU A 105 5.15 -10.12 -20.92
CA LEU A 105 4.03 -10.50 -21.78
C LEU A 105 4.48 -11.02 -23.15
N GLN A 106 3.79 -12.05 -23.63
CA GLN A 106 3.93 -12.56 -25.00
C GLN A 106 3.32 -11.59 -26.03
N ASN A 107 3.67 -11.76 -27.31
CA ASN A 107 3.22 -10.87 -28.39
C ASN A 107 1.69 -10.80 -28.53
N ASN A 108 0.97 -11.91 -28.34
CA ASN A 108 -0.49 -11.94 -28.35
C ASN A 108 -1.10 -11.17 -27.16
N GLN A 109 -0.49 -11.25 -25.98
CA GLN A 109 -0.89 -10.54 -24.77
C GLN A 109 -0.63 -9.03 -24.90
N LYS A 110 0.50 -8.63 -25.50
CA LYS A 110 0.79 -7.23 -25.83
C LYS A 110 -0.24 -6.63 -26.79
N LYS A 111 -0.65 -7.38 -27.82
CA LYS A 111 -1.76 -6.96 -28.70
C LYS A 111 -3.08 -6.77 -27.94
N LYS A 112 -3.40 -7.65 -26.98
CA LYS A 112 -4.57 -7.47 -26.10
C LYS A 112 -4.45 -6.22 -25.24
N PHE A 113 -3.29 -5.98 -24.64
CA PHE A 113 -2.98 -4.77 -23.88
C PHE A 113 -3.23 -3.51 -24.73
N ASP A 114 -2.64 -3.42 -25.92
CA ASP A 114 -2.78 -2.25 -26.81
C ASP A 114 -4.24 -2.01 -27.20
N ASN A 115 -5.00 -3.08 -27.42
CA ASN A 115 -6.43 -2.99 -27.70
C ASN A 115 -7.21 -2.44 -26.49
N PHE A 116 -6.92 -2.90 -25.26
CA PHE A 116 -7.54 -2.35 -24.06
C PHE A 116 -7.18 -0.88 -23.88
N VAL A 117 -5.90 -0.50 -24.01
CA VAL A 117 -5.46 0.90 -23.95
C VAL A 117 -6.24 1.76 -24.94
N LYS A 118 -6.38 1.33 -26.20
CA LYS A 118 -7.12 2.04 -27.24
C LYS A 118 -8.61 2.22 -26.87
N LYS A 119 -9.24 1.20 -26.31
CA LYS A 119 -10.67 1.23 -25.92
C LYS A 119 -10.91 2.11 -24.69
N LEU A 120 -10.06 1.97 -23.67
CA LEU A 120 -10.08 2.75 -22.44
C LEU A 120 -9.83 4.24 -22.69
N LYS A 121 -8.90 4.61 -23.58
CA LYS A 121 -8.67 6.00 -24.00
C LYS A 121 -9.88 6.61 -24.70
N LYS A 122 -10.64 5.81 -25.46
CA LYS A 122 -11.80 6.25 -26.24
C LYS A 122 -13.13 6.12 -25.49
N ASN A 123 -13.13 5.74 -24.21
CA ASN A 123 -14.34 5.44 -23.44
C ASN A 123 -15.28 4.44 -24.13
N ARG A 124 -14.73 3.45 -24.85
CA ARG A 124 -15.52 2.45 -25.55
C ARG A 124 -15.56 1.17 -24.74
N ASP A 125 -16.73 0.55 -24.71
CA ASP A 125 -16.90 -0.77 -24.14
C ASP A 125 -16.05 -1.80 -24.90
N PHE A 126 -15.62 -2.82 -24.16
CA PHE A 126 -14.73 -3.85 -24.65
C PHE A 126 -15.09 -5.20 -24.04
N LYS A 127 -14.60 -6.28 -24.66
CA LYS A 127 -14.86 -7.63 -24.19
C LYS A 127 -13.69 -8.12 -23.34
N VAL A 128 -14.00 -8.66 -22.16
CA VAL A 128 -13.09 -9.41 -21.29
C VAL A 128 -13.62 -10.84 -21.23
N VAL A 129 -12.91 -11.75 -21.88
CA VAL A 129 -13.26 -13.18 -21.99
C VAL A 129 -14.75 -13.42 -22.24
N GLY A 130 -15.25 -12.84 -23.34
CA GLY A 130 -16.64 -12.97 -23.77
C GLY A 130 -17.63 -11.99 -23.14
N HIS A 131 -17.28 -11.35 -22.02
CA HIS A 131 -18.18 -10.44 -21.31
C HIS A 131 -17.93 -8.99 -21.71
N VAL A 132 -18.98 -8.23 -21.99
CA VAL A 132 -18.87 -6.80 -22.30
C VAL A 132 -18.71 -6.01 -21.00
N MET A 133 -17.67 -5.19 -20.94
CA MET A 133 -17.35 -4.33 -19.81
C MET A 133 -17.35 -2.87 -20.22
N SER A 134 -17.83 -2.02 -19.32
CA SER A 134 -17.84 -0.57 -19.52
C SER A 134 -16.53 0.05 -19.09
N SER A 135 -15.88 0.73 -20.04
CA SER A 135 -14.64 1.47 -19.76
C SER A 135 -14.82 2.60 -18.76
N GLN A 136 -16.01 3.22 -18.74
CA GLN A 136 -16.33 4.32 -17.84
C GLN A 136 -16.50 3.81 -16.41
N ARG A 137 -17.28 2.74 -16.23
CA ARG A 137 -17.47 2.11 -14.91
C ARG A 137 -16.18 1.60 -14.32
N LEU A 138 -15.35 0.92 -15.13
CA LEU A 138 -14.05 0.43 -14.68
C LEU A 138 -13.19 1.58 -14.11
N LYS A 139 -13.13 2.72 -14.82
CA LYS A 139 -12.38 3.90 -14.37
C LYS A 139 -12.98 4.55 -13.14
N SER A 140 -14.30 4.71 -13.07
CA SER A 140 -14.95 5.29 -11.89
C SER A 140 -14.78 4.43 -10.65
N THR A 141 -14.94 3.11 -10.79
CA THR A 141 -14.71 2.14 -9.71
C THR A 141 -13.27 2.20 -9.25
N PHE A 142 -12.30 2.17 -10.17
CA PHE A 142 -10.90 2.28 -9.82
C PHE A 142 -10.59 3.58 -9.07
N ASN A 143 -10.98 4.74 -9.63
CA ASN A 143 -10.70 6.03 -9.00
C ASN A 143 -11.37 6.17 -7.63
N GLY A 144 -12.60 5.68 -7.47
CA GLY A 144 -13.35 5.73 -6.21
C GLY A 144 -12.67 4.94 -5.09
N TYR A 145 -12.30 3.68 -5.36
CA TYR A 145 -11.71 2.82 -4.34
C TYR A 145 -10.21 3.02 -4.16
N PHE A 146 -9.46 3.29 -5.24
CA PHE A 146 -8.01 3.49 -5.15
C PHE A 146 -7.64 4.77 -4.39
N SER A 147 -8.39 5.85 -4.58
CA SER A 147 -8.16 7.11 -3.83
C SER A 147 -8.44 6.97 -2.33
N GLN A 148 -9.49 6.21 -1.95
CA GLN A 148 -9.81 5.91 -0.55
C GLN A 148 -8.82 4.92 0.08
N GLY A 149 -8.28 3.99 -0.71
CA GLY A 149 -7.24 3.05 -0.28
C GLY A 149 -5.90 3.74 -0.04
N GLN A 150 -5.48 4.65 -0.92
CA GLN A 150 -4.23 5.39 -0.79
C GLN A 150 -4.26 6.36 0.40
N SER A 151 -5.39 7.02 0.68
CA SER A 151 -5.50 7.87 1.87
C SER A 151 -5.36 7.04 3.14
N ARG A 152 -6.06 5.90 3.26
CA ARG A 152 -5.93 5.00 4.41
C ARG A 152 -4.54 4.37 4.53
N LEU A 153 -3.90 3.99 3.43
CA LEU A 153 -2.54 3.47 3.43
C LEU A 153 -1.54 4.54 3.87
N ASN A 154 -1.67 5.77 3.37
CA ASN A 154 -0.83 6.90 3.80
C ASN A 154 -1.10 7.26 5.27
N ASP A 155 -2.34 7.13 5.74
CA ASP A 155 -2.68 7.31 7.16
C ASP A 155 -2.03 6.22 8.01
N LEU A 156 -2.10 4.95 7.60
CA LEU A 156 -1.44 3.83 8.31
C LEU A 156 0.09 3.89 8.23
N LEU A 157 0.64 4.29 7.08
CA LEU A 157 2.08 4.52 6.90
C LEU A 157 2.54 5.71 7.73
N SER A 158 1.77 6.79 7.81
CA SER A 158 2.11 7.93 8.67
C SER A 158 2.03 7.57 10.15
N ILE A 159 1.07 6.73 10.56
CA ILE A 159 0.99 6.17 11.91
C ILE A 159 2.21 5.28 12.17
N LYS A 160 2.60 4.41 11.24
CA LYS A 160 3.79 3.55 11.36
C LYS A 160 5.08 4.36 11.40
N GLU A 161 5.25 5.35 10.53
CA GLU A 161 6.37 6.28 10.52
C GLU A 161 6.40 7.11 11.81
N GLN A 162 5.24 7.49 12.34
CA GLN A 162 5.13 8.16 13.63
C GLN A 162 5.56 7.23 14.77
N PHE A 163 5.23 5.94 14.73
CA PHE A 163 5.71 4.95 15.70
C PHE A 163 7.22 4.66 15.56
N ASP A 164 7.74 4.54 14.35
CA ASP A 164 9.17 4.35 14.08
C ASP A 164 10.00 5.59 14.50
N LEU A 165 9.46 6.78 14.25
CA LEU A 165 10.04 8.05 14.71
C LEU A 165 9.95 8.16 16.23
N GLU A 166 8.80 7.87 16.85
CA GLU A 166 8.61 7.94 18.30
C GLU A 166 9.53 6.95 19.03
N TYR A 167 9.71 5.75 18.48
CA TYR A 167 10.67 4.76 18.95
C TYR A 167 12.10 5.29 18.86
N SER A 168 12.51 5.79 17.68
CA SER A 168 13.84 6.35 17.46
C SER A 168 14.14 7.55 18.38
N LEU A 169 13.15 8.44 18.56
CA LEU A 169 13.24 9.56 19.49
C LEU A 169 13.41 9.08 20.93
N SER A 170 12.77 7.97 21.31
CA SER A 170 12.91 7.39 22.66
C SER A 170 14.29 6.77 22.91
N GLN A 171 14.98 6.30 21.86
CA GLN A 171 16.37 5.81 21.98
C GLN A 171 17.37 6.94 22.25
N VAL A 172 17.08 8.15 21.75
CA VAL A 172 18.02 9.28 21.83
C VAL A 172 17.65 10.27 22.94
N PHE A 173 16.37 10.43 23.24
CA PHE A 173 15.85 11.43 24.17
C PHE A 173 15.06 10.78 25.30
N SER A 174 15.28 11.23 26.54
CA SER A 174 14.34 10.95 27.63
C SER A 174 13.00 11.66 27.40
N SER A 175 11.95 11.24 28.10
CA SER A 175 10.59 11.80 27.94
C SER A 175 10.58 13.33 28.01
N LYS A 176 11.30 13.93 28.98
CA LYS A 176 11.37 15.40 29.10
C LYS A 176 12.17 16.06 27.98
N GLN A 177 13.22 15.42 27.48
CA GLN A 177 14.02 15.94 26.37
C GLN A 177 13.24 15.90 25.05
N LYS A 178 12.47 14.84 24.83
CA LYS A 178 11.58 14.66 23.68
C LYS A 178 10.47 15.72 23.66
N GLU A 179 9.84 15.97 24.81
CA GLU A 179 8.85 17.06 24.97
C GLU A 179 9.45 18.41 24.53
N LEU A 180 10.66 18.74 24.99
CA LEU A 180 11.30 20.01 24.63
C LEU A 180 11.74 20.08 23.17
N PHE A 181 12.17 18.95 22.60
CA PHE A 181 12.48 18.84 21.17
C PHE A 181 11.22 19.13 20.33
N LEU A 182 10.10 18.49 20.65
CA LEU A 182 8.83 18.68 19.94
C LEU A 182 8.25 20.09 20.14
N LYS A 183 8.28 20.64 21.36
CA LYS A 183 7.88 22.03 21.63
C LYS A 183 8.67 23.00 20.74
N LYS A 184 9.99 22.80 20.63
CA LYS A 184 10.86 23.65 19.82
C LYS A 184 10.57 23.50 18.32
N LEU A 185 10.32 22.27 17.85
CA LEU A 185 9.96 21.98 16.45
C LEU A 185 8.63 22.62 16.05
N LYS A 186 7.64 22.63 16.96
CA LYS A 186 6.31 23.26 16.78
C LYS A 186 6.30 24.78 16.95
N GLY A 187 7.44 25.39 17.30
CA GLY A 187 7.52 26.84 17.55
C GLY A 187 6.90 27.30 18.87
N GLU A 188 6.64 26.39 19.82
CA GLU A 188 6.05 26.73 21.11
C GLU A 188 7.04 27.50 22.00
N LYS A 189 6.51 28.36 22.90
CA LYS A 189 7.33 29.14 23.83
C LYS A 189 7.87 28.25 24.95
N LEU A 190 9.19 28.12 25.03
CA LEU A 190 9.87 27.49 26.16
C LEU A 190 9.99 28.46 27.35
N THR A 191 9.75 27.97 28.56
CA THR A 191 10.01 28.71 29.80
C THR A 191 11.50 28.92 30.04
N LYS A 192 11.88 29.76 31.01
CA LYS A 192 13.29 30.07 31.32
C LYS A 192 14.11 28.80 31.61
N THR A 193 13.57 27.92 32.46
CA THR A 193 14.21 26.65 32.84
C THR A 193 14.26 25.66 31.69
N GLU A 194 13.20 25.58 30.88
CA GLU A 194 13.17 24.73 29.69
C GLU A 194 14.16 25.19 28.61
N LYS A 195 14.33 26.51 28.42
CA LYS A 195 15.35 27.06 27.51
C LYS A 195 16.77 26.69 27.94
N GLU A 196 17.04 26.77 29.25
CA GLU A 196 18.33 26.37 29.81
C GLU A 196 18.58 24.88 29.61
N TYR A 197 17.60 24.03 29.97
CA TYR A 197 17.71 22.58 29.83
C TYR A 197 17.85 22.16 28.36
N PHE A 198 17.08 22.78 27.46
CA PHE A 198 17.21 22.59 26.02
C PHE A 198 18.63 22.93 25.55
N SER A 199 19.15 24.10 25.94
CA SER A 199 20.47 24.57 25.48
C SER A 199 21.62 23.69 25.99
N ARG A 200 21.55 23.24 27.25
CA ARG A 200 22.62 22.46 27.88
C ARG A 200 22.65 21.00 27.44
N VAL A 201 21.48 20.40 27.21
CA VAL A 201 21.35 18.95 27.02
C VAL A 201 20.78 18.60 25.64
N VAL A 202 19.59 19.09 25.31
CA VAL A 202 18.87 18.69 24.10
C VAL A 202 19.59 19.17 22.83
N LYS A 203 20.07 20.43 22.82
CA LYS A 203 20.71 21.05 21.67
C LYS A 203 21.95 20.29 21.19
N LYS A 204 22.76 19.74 22.10
CA LYS A 204 23.96 18.97 21.73
C LYS A 204 23.60 17.70 20.95
N LYS A 205 22.55 16.99 21.40
CA LYS A 205 22.04 15.80 20.70
C LYS A 205 21.46 16.16 19.34
N VAL A 206 20.72 17.26 19.25
CA VAL A 206 20.18 17.75 17.96
C VAL A 206 21.30 18.11 16.98
N VAL A 207 22.35 18.79 17.43
CA VAL A 207 23.53 19.11 16.59
C VAL A 207 24.23 17.83 16.11
N ALA A 208 24.38 16.83 16.98
CA ALA A 208 24.97 15.54 16.59
C ALA A 208 24.10 14.83 15.54
N LEU A 209 22.78 14.75 15.74
CA LEU A 209 21.85 14.15 14.78
C LEU A 209 21.83 14.89 13.44
N ALA A 210 22.06 16.21 13.46
CA ALA A 210 22.12 17.04 12.25
C ALA A 210 23.47 16.94 11.51
N ASN A 211 24.46 16.21 12.04
CA ASN A 211 25.76 16.05 11.39
C ASN A 211 25.67 14.96 10.29
N PRO A 212 25.85 15.31 9.01
CA PRO A 212 25.68 14.37 7.91
C PRO A 212 26.77 13.30 7.84
N GLU A 213 28.00 13.59 8.28
CA GLU A 213 29.07 12.58 8.35
C GLU A 213 28.81 11.55 9.44
N LEU A 214 28.36 12.00 10.62
CA LEU A 214 27.97 11.08 11.69
C LEU A 214 26.82 10.17 11.23
N HIS A 215 25.81 10.73 10.56
CA HIS A 215 24.71 9.97 9.98
C HIS A 215 25.21 8.90 8.99
N ARG A 216 26.13 9.27 8.09
CA ARG A 216 26.73 8.34 7.12
C ARG A 216 27.51 7.21 7.79
N LEU A 217 28.25 7.52 8.86
CA LEU A 217 28.97 6.51 9.65
C LEU A 217 28.00 5.54 10.35
N SER A 218 26.94 6.06 10.97
CA SER A 218 25.92 5.22 11.61
C SER A 218 25.24 4.27 10.61
N GLN A 219 24.92 4.75 9.40
CA GLN A 219 24.35 3.90 8.35
C GLN A 219 25.28 2.77 7.91
N LYS A 220 26.60 3.00 7.88
CA LYS A 220 27.58 1.96 7.52
C LYS A 220 27.68 0.84 8.56
N LEU A 221 27.43 1.14 9.83
CA LEU A 221 27.47 0.16 10.93
C LEU A 221 26.23 -0.74 10.97
N LEU A 222 25.14 -0.35 10.30
CA LEU A 222 23.88 -1.10 10.23
C LEU A 222 23.76 -1.93 8.94
N ARG A 223 24.81 -1.98 8.11
CA ARG A 223 24.89 -2.76 6.88
C ARG A 223 25.70 -4.03 7.06
#